data_AF-A0A9X1N747-F1
#
_entry.id   AF-A0A9X1N747-F1
#
_cell.length_a   1.000
_cell.length_b   1.000
_cell.length_c   1.000
_cell.angle_alpha   90.00
_cell.angle_beta   90.00
_cell.angle_gamma   90.00
#
_symmetry.space_group_name_H-M   'P 1'
#
loop_
_entity.id
_entity.type
_entity.pdbx_description
1 polymer ?
#
loop_
_entity_poly.entity_id
_entity_poly.type
_entity_poly.pdbx_seq_one_letter_code
_entity_poly.pdbx_strand_id
1 'polypeptide(L)'
;MEESAQQRSERYVSARSQHPAWLLLASRRAPLVLGCLRTLFERAHDGIPMEDALQALSEMLAAYASQELYEIDPDATHLQAGRELREWIKRRLVVEREGRIYATDALESAIQFVDSLDSRIMTSTASRLSVVQREIENLETGLNPSPTGRIASLRRRIQDLEHELAQVEAGHVVVLDEAQAIEGIREVYNLATSLRADFRRVEDSWREADRALRHSIISEQSHRGEIVDRLLDGQDALLNTPEGRVFESFQQQLRQSAELETMRERLRTILRHPAVPKALNRPQQRELRWLALRLVRESQAVLQARARSERDVRGFMKTGLAAEHHRVGQLLNDFFNLALSVDWQRQSERRKSACLPPVGVAITGVPAIERLRFKTLDEDDTGELDLSLKPAGLEQIDDDFWDAFDGLDREALIHDTLAVLVEQGRPVSLVELASLLPPVHDLETFALWLAMAREAGIEVLTEERQLMELVDEDEQRWRFNLPYVGLDHEALKDIDWEL
;
A
#
# COMPACT_ATOMS: atom_id res chain seq x y z
N MET A 1 -34.66 7.65 -11.98
CA MET A 1 -34.59 6.19 -12.16
C MET A 1 -33.12 5.83 -12.23
N GLU A 2 -32.65 4.96 -11.34
CA GLU A 2 -31.27 4.46 -11.37
C GLU A 2 -31.18 3.46 -12.53
N GLU A 3 -30.29 3.72 -13.49
CA GLU A 3 -29.97 2.74 -14.54
C GLU A 3 -29.50 1.44 -13.90
N SER A 4 -30.14 0.32 -14.26
CA SER A 4 -29.73 -1.00 -13.79
C SER A 4 -28.33 -1.33 -14.31
N ALA A 5 -27.60 -2.18 -13.57
CA ALA A 5 -26.27 -2.63 -13.99
C ALA A 5 -26.28 -3.23 -15.41
N GLN A 6 -27.36 -3.93 -15.78
CA GLN A 6 -27.56 -4.52 -17.10
C GLN A 6 -27.67 -3.47 -18.23
N GLN A 7 -28.39 -2.37 -17.99
CA GLN A 7 -28.52 -1.28 -18.97
C GLN A 7 -27.17 -0.56 -19.17
N ARG A 8 -26.37 -0.42 -18.11
CA ARG A 8 -25.01 0.14 -18.22
C ARG A 8 -24.08 -0.80 -18.97
N SER A 9 -24.12 -2.10 -18.69
CA SER A 9 -23.29 -3.08 -19.39
C SER A 9 -23.59 -3.13 -20.89
N GLU A 10 -24.87 -3.10 -21.28
CA GLU A 10 -25.26 -3.06 -22.70
C GLU A 10 -24.73 -1.80 -23.42
N ARG A 11 -24.79 -0.64 -22.75
CA ARG A 11 -24.19 0.60 -23.27
C ARG A 11 -22.67 0.49 -23.40
N TYR A 12 -21.98 -0.11 -22.42
CA TYR A 12 -20.54 -0.31 -22.49
C TYR A 12 -20.13 -1.31 -23.58
N VAL A 13 -20.93 -2.34 -23.84
CA VAL A 13 -20.71 -3.27 -24.97
C VAL A 13 -20.86 -2.53 -26.31
N SER A 14 -21.88 -1.69 -26.45
CA SER A 14 -22.04 -0.83 -27.64
C SER A 14 -20.87 0.16 -27.78
N ALA A 15 -20.42 0.79 -26.69
CA ALA A 15 -19.30 1.72 -26.70
C ALA A 15 -17.98 1.02 -27.07
N ARG A 16 -17.72 -0.18 -26.54
CA ARG A 16 -16.53 -0.98 -26.86
C ARG A 16 -16.46 -1.36 -28.34
N SER A 17 -17.61 -1.59 -28.99
CA SER A 17 -17.66 -1.98 -30.41
C SER A 17 -17.65 -0.80 -31.38
N GLN A 18 -18.08 0.39 -30.96
CA GLN A 18 -18.27 1.55 -31.85
C GLN A 18 -17.28 2.70 -31.60
N HIS A 19 -16.78 2.87 -30.37
CA HIS A 19 -15.95 4.02 -30.02
C HIS A 19 -14.48 3.80 -30.42
N PRO A 20 -13.91 4.62 -31.32
CA PRO A 20 -12.55 4.43 -31.83
C PRO A 20 -11.46 4.39 -30.75
N ALA A 21 -11.59 5.23 -29.71
CA ALA A 21 -10.66 5.24 -28.59
C ALA A 21 -10.62 3.89 -27.84
N TRP A 22 -11.78 3.27 -27.61
CA TRP A 22 -11.85 2.00 -26.88
C TRP A 22 -11.35 0.85 -27.75
N LEU A 23 -11.68 0.86 -29.05
CA LEU A 23 -11.14 -0.10 -30.01
C LEU A 23 -9.62 -0.02 -30.12
N LEU A 24 -9.06 1.20 -30.08
CA LEU A 24 -7.61 1.42 -30.06
C LEU A 24 -6.99 0.84 -28.78
N LEU A 25 -7.49 1.23 -27.62
CA LEU A 25 -6.97 0.80 -26.31
C LEU A 25 -7.11 -0.71 -26.07
N ALA A 26 -8.10 -1.36 -26.66
CA ALA A 26 -8.28 -2.81 -26.59
C ALA A 26 -7.37 -3.59 -27.55
N SER A 27 -6.68 -2.92 -28.48
CA SER A 27 -5.84 -3.59 -29.48
C SER A 27 -4.43 -3.88 -28.95
N ARG A 28 -3.85 -5.03 -29.34
CA ARG A 28 -2.47 -5.38 -28.94
C ARG A 28 -1.41 -4.40 -29.47
N ARG A 29 -1.70 -3.73 -30.59
CA ARG A 29 -0.82 -2.72 -31.21
C ARG A 29 -1.03 -1.32 -30.64
N ALA A 30 -1.88 -1.13 -29.61
CA ALA A 30 -2.18 0.18 -29.05
C ALA A 30 -0.93 0.99 -28.65
N PRO A 31 0.09 0.42 -27.97
CA PRO A 31 1.27 1.19 -27.56
C PRO A 31 2.06 1.74 -28.75
N LEU A 32 2.21 0.95 -29.81
CA LEU A 32 2.88 1.36 -31.05
C LEU A 32 2.12 2.49 -31.74
N VAL A 33 0.80 2.32 -31.92
CA VAL A 33 -0.05 3.32 -32.59
C VAL A 33 -0.08 4.63 -31.81
N LEU A 34 -0.25 4.56 -30.49
CA LEU A 34 -0.25 5.74 -29.62
C LEU A 34 1.12 6.43 -29.60
N GLY A 35 2.21 5.67 -29.52
CA GLY A 35 3.57 6.22 -29.57
C GLY A 35 3.87 6.95 -30.88
N CYS A 36 3.57 6.32 -32.03
CA CYS A 36 3.76 6.93 -33.34
C CYS A 36 2.86 8.17 -33.54
N LEU A 37 1.56 8.07 -33.24
CA LEU A 37 0.63 9.19 -33.43
C LEU A 37 0.93 10.36 -32.49
N ARG A 38 1.27 10.09 -31.23
CA ARG A 38 1.68 11.14 -30.29
C ARG A 38 2.92 11.87 -30.79
N THR A 39 3.95 11.13 -31.20
CA THR A 39 5.21 11.71 -31.71
C THR A 39 4.99 12.52 -32.99
N LEU A 40 4.10 12.06 -33.87
CA LEU A 40 3.72 12.81 -35.08
C LEU A 40 3.10 14.17 -34.72
N PHE A 41 2.09 14.17 -33.83
CA PHE A 41 1.33 15.39 -33.51
C PHE A 41 2.00 16.31 -32.49
N GLU A 42 2.99 15.85 -31.73
CA GLU A 42 3.72 16.66 -30.73
C GLU A 42 4.38 17.90 -31.34
N ARG A 43 4.86 17.81 -32.59
CA ARG A 43 5.56 18.90 -33.29
C ARG A 43 4.68 19.75 -34.21
N ALA A 44 3.44 19.34 -34.47
CA ALA A 44 2.59 19.95 -35.50
C ALA A 44 1.11 19.99 -35.07
N HIS A 45 0.75 21.06 -34.36
CA HIS A 45 -0.60 21.26 -33.83
C HIS A 45 -1.62 21.66 -34.94
N ASP A 46 -1.16 22.19 -36.08
CA ASP A 46 -2.00 22.67 -37.21
C ASP A 46 -2.12 21.66 -38.37
N GLY A 47 -2.00 20.37 -38.06
CA GLY A 47 -2.08 19.27 -39.01
C GLY A 47 -0.82 19.09 -39.85
N ILE A 48 -0.57 17.84 -40.25
CA ILE A 48 0.68 17.42 -40.88
C ILE A 48 0.41 17.08 -42.35
N PRO A 49 1.22 17.54 -43.31
CA PRO A 49 1.13 17.08 -44.70
C PRO A 49 1.24 15.55 -44.79
N MET A 50 0.43 14.93 -45.63
CA MET A 50 0.35 13.46 -45.76
C MET A 50 1.71 12.81 -46.06
N GLU A 51 2.52 13.44 -46.92
CA GLU A 51 3.84 12.94 -47.30
C GLU A 51 4.83 12.98 -46.14
N ASP A 52 4.85 14.08 -45.38
CA ASP A 52 5.70 14.24 -44.20
C ASP A 52 5.32 13.24 -43.10
N ALA A 53 4.01 13.01 -42.91
CA ALA A 53 3.52 12.02 -41.96
C ALA A 53 3.91 10.59 -42.36
N LEU A 54 3.86 10.25 -43.65
CA LEU A 54 4.29 8.94 -44.15
C LEU A 54 5.79 8.72 -43.96
N GLN A 55 6.60 9.75 -44.27
CA GLN A 55 8.05 9.68 -44.10
C GLN A 55 8.43 9.51 -42.63
N ALA A 56 7.90 10.36 -41.75
CA ALA A 56 8.15 10.28 -40.32
C ALA A 56 7.68 8.93 -39.74
N LEU A 57 6.49 8.45 -40.14
CA LEU A 57 5.97 7.15 -39.70
C LEU A 57 6.86 5.99 -40.16
N SER A 58 7.39 6.05 -41.39
CA SER A 58 8.32 5.04 -41.89
C SER A 58 9.61 5.02 -41.07
N GLU A 59 10.15 6.18 -40.70
CA GLU A 59 11.36 6.25 -39.86
C GLU A 59 11.09 5.71 -38.44
N MET A 60 9.94 6.03 -37.85
CA MET A 60 9.55 5.52 -36.54
C MET A 60 9.35 4.00 -36.55
N LEU A 61 8.63 3.45 -37.53
CA LEU A 61 8.42 2.00 -37.64
C LEU A 61 9.74 1.23 -37.84
N ALA A 62 10.72 1.81 -38.53
CA ALA A 62 12.03 1.19 -38.71
C ALA A 62 12.77 0.99 -37.38
N ALA A 63 12.60 1.90 -36.41
CA ALA A 63 13.18 1.75 -35.06
C ALA A 63 12.55 0.58 -34.28
N TYR A 64 11.26 0.29 -34.52
CA TYR A 64 10.53 -0.83 -33.91
C TYR A 64 10.71 -2.16 -34.66
N ALA A 65 11.35 -2.18 -35.83
CA ALA A 65 11.55 -3.38 -36.64
C ALA A 65 12.46 -4.44 -35.96
N SER A 66 13.22 -4.04 -34.95
CA SER A 66 14.06 -4.96 -34.14
C SER A 66 13.27 -5.73 -33.07
N GLN A 67 12.00 -5.39 -32.84
CA GLN A 67 11.18 -5.98 -31.78
C GLN A 67 10.19 -7.00 -32.37
N GLU A 68 10.32 -8.27 -31.99
CA GLU A 68 9.47 -9.38 -32.47
C GLU A 68 7.97 -9.17 -32.14
N LEU A 69 7.65 -8.34 -31.14
CA LEU A 69 6.29 -8.09 -30.64
C LEU A 69 5.38 -7.40 -31.67
N TYR A 70 5.95 -6.62 -32.61
CA TYR A 70 5.19 -5.76 -33.51
C TYR A 70 5.11 -6.26 -34.96
N GLU A 71 5.82 -7.34 -35.29
CA GLU A 71 5.81 -7.98 -36.63
C GLU A 71 6.02 -6.95 -37.77
N ILE A 72 7.02 -6.08 -37.63
CA ILE A 72 7.37 -5.07 -38.64
C ILE A 72 8.47 -5.63 -39.53
N ASP A 73 8.24 -5.60 -40.84
CA ASP A 73 9.23 -6.02 -41.83
C ASP A 73 10.20 -4.85 -42.11
N PRO A 74 11.49 -4.96 -41.74
CA PRO A 74 12.46 -3.87 -41.90
C PRO A 74 12.62 -3.40 -43.36
N ASP A 75 12.42 -4.30 -44.34
CA ASP A 75 12.61 -3.98 -45.76
C ASP A 75 11.37 -3.34 -46.42
N ALA A 76 10.21 -3.37 -45.75
CA ALA A 76 8.93 -2.89 -46.29
C ALA A 76 8.29 -1.75 -45.47
N THR A 77 9.08 -1.08 -44.65
CA THR A 77 8.60 -0.09 -43.66
C THR A 77 7.75 1.04 -44.27
N HIS A 78 8.10 1.55 -45.45
CA HIS A 78 7.34 2.61 -46.13
C HIS A 78 5.96 2.13 -46.63
N LEU A 79 5.87 0.88 -47.10
CA LEU A 79 4.60 0.27 -47.51
C LEU A 79 3.70 -0.02 -46.30
N GLN A 80 4.30 -0.40 -45.18
CA GLN A 80 3.62 -0.66 -43.92
C GLN A 80 3.10 0.65 -43.29
N ALA A 81 3.89 1.73 -43.30
CA ALA A 81 3.46 3.06 -42.88
C ALA A 81 2.21 3.53 -43.66
N GLY A 82 2.20 3.35 -44.99
CA GLY A 82 1.04 3.68 -45.82
C GLY A 82 -0.18 2.77 -45.59
N ARG A 83 0.00 1.53 -45.11
CA ARG A 83 -1.11 0.64 -44.73
C ARG A 83 -1.69 1.04 -43.38
N GLU A 84 -0.83 1.23 -42.38
CA GLU A 84 -1.22 1.64 -41.02
C GLU A 84 -1.94 2.98 -41.03
N LEU A 85 -1.42 3.99 -41.74
CA LEU A 85 -2.06 5.30 -41.83
C LEU A 85 -3.46 5.24 -42.46
N ARG A 86 -3.64 4.44 -43.52
CA ARG A 86 -4.96 4.19 -44.12
C ARG A 86 -5.91 3.47 -43.16
N GLU A 87 -5.39 2.53 -42.37
CA GLU A 87 -6.16 1.83 -41.36
C GLU A 87 -6.59 2.77 -40.22
N TRP A 88 -5.74 3.70 -39.80
CA TRP A 88 -6.04 4.69 -38.77
C TRP A 88 -7.09 5.70 -39.25
N ILE A 89 -7.04 6.11 -40.52
CA ILE A 89 -8.11 6.90 -41.15
C ILE A 89 -9.43 6.13 -41.19
N LYS A 90 -9.40 4.85 -41.62
CA LYS A 90 -10.60 3.99 -41.65
C LYS A 90 -11.22 3.80 -40.26
N ARG A 91 -10.38 3.71 -39.22
CA ARG A 91 -10.80 3.60 -37.81
C ARG A 91 -11.20 4.94 -37.19
N ARG A 92 -11.16 6.06 -37.94
CA ARG A 92 -11.50 7.41 -37.47
C ARG A 92 -10.63 7.90 -36.30
N LEU A 93 -9.41 7.38 -36.18
CA LEU A 93 -8.41 7.91 -35.24
C LEU A 93 -7.80 9.22 -35.77
N VAL A 94 -7.79 9.34 -37.09
CA VAL A 94 -7.16 10.40 -37.83
C VAL A 94 -8.06 10.80 -38.98
N VAL A 95 -8.13 12.09 -39.31
CA VAL A 95 -8.93 12.60 -40.43
C VAL A 95 -8.03 13.36 -41.40
N GLU A 96 -8.18 13.03 -42.68
CA GLU A 96 -7.53 13.75 -43.77
C GLU A 96 -8.43 14.90 -44.25
N ARG A 97 -7.91 16.12 -44.27
CA ARG A 97 -8.54 17.30 -44.88
C ARG A 97 -7.50 18.08 -45.66
N GLU A 98 -7.78 18.37 -46.93
CA GLU A 98 -6.92 19.20 -47.80
C GLU A 98 -5.47 18.71 -47.89
N GLY A 99 -5.26 17.38 -47.94
CA GLY A 99 -3.93 16.77 -48.00
C GLY A 99 -3.13 16.83 -46.69
N ARG A 100 -3.78 17.27 -45.60
CA ARG A 100 -3.25 17.27 -44.24
C ARG A 100 -4.00 16.32 -43.34
N ILE A 101 -3.29 15.86 -42.34
CA ILE A 101 -3.73 14.89 -41.36
C ILE A 101 -3.98 15.59 -40.02
N TYR A 102 -5.13 15.34 -39.41
CA TYR A 102 -5.52 15.87 -38.10
C TYR A 102 -5.88 14.74 -37.14
N ALA A 103 -5.52 14.91 -35.87
CA ALA A 103 -5.98 14.05 -34.78
C ALA A 103 -7.49 14.21 -34.58
N THR A 104 -8.19 13.12 -34.26
CA THR A 104 -9.61 13.19 -33.85
C THR A 104 -9.75 13.26 -32.33
N ASP A 105 -10.89 13.77 -31.86
CA ASP A 105 -11.24 13.77 -30.44
C ASP A 105 -11.13 12.39 -29.78
N ALA A 106 -11.36 11.32 -30.55
CA ALA A 106 -11.24 9.95 -30.07
C ALA A 106 -9.78 9.54 -29.85
N LEU A 107 -8.86 9.98 -30.71
CA LEU A 107 -7.41 9.76 -30.53
C LEU A 107 -6.89 10.58 -29.35
N GLU A 108 -7.25 11.86 -29.28
CA GLU A 108 -6.94 12.74 -28.15
C GLU A 108 -7.42 12.15 -26.82
N SER A 109 -8.66 11.65 -26.76
CA SER A 109 -9.21 10.99 -25.57
C SER A 109 -8.43 9.74 -25.17
N ALA A 110 -7.95 8.95 -26.14
CA ALA A 110 -7.15 7.76 -25.87
C ALA A 110 -5.74 8.13 -25.35
N ILE A 111 -5.10 9.13 -25.93
CA ILE A 111 -3.79 9.64 -25.48
C ILE A 111 -3.93 10.22 -24.06
N GLN A 112 -4.92 11.07 -23.82
CA GLN A 112 -5.18 11.64 -22.50
C GLN A 112 -5.47 10.55 -21.46
N PHE A 113 -6.19 9.49 -21.83
CA PHE A 113 -6.40 8.35 -20.95
C PHE A 113 -5.09 7.67 -20.58
N VAL A 114 -4.22 7.36 -21.56
CA VAL A 114 -2.93 6.71 -21.30
C VAL A 114 -1.98 7.61 -20.52
N ASP A 115 -1.91 8.90 -20.84
CA ASP A 115 -1.13 9.88 -20.07
C ASP A 115 -1.64 10.01 -18.63
N SER A 116 -2.94 9.83 -18.41
CA SER A 116 -3.49 9.80 -17.06
C SER A 116 -3.06 8.58 -16.24
N LEU A 117 -2.57 7.51 -16.89
CA LEU A 117 -2.05 6.31 -16.21
C LEU A 117 -0.63 6.54 -15.65
N ASP A 118 0.22 7.34 -16.32
CA ASP A 118 1.61 7.62 -15.92
C ASP A 118 1.74 8.72 -14.85
N SER A 119 0.59 9.23 -14.38
CA SER A 119 0.41 10.24 -13.33
C SER A 119 0.65 11.70 -13.74
N ARG A 120 -0.26 12.55 -13.21
CA ARG A 120 -0.31 14.02 -13.25
C ARG A 120 -0.79 14.66 -14.56
N ILE A 121 -2.11 14.79 -14.69
CA ILE A 121 -2.82 16.09 -14.59
C ILE A 121 -4.24 15.99 -15.19
N MET A 122 -5.21 16.46 -14.41
CA MET A 122 -6.63 16.58 -14.75
C MET A 122 -6.96 17.77 -15.66
N THR A 123 -7.55 17.46 -16.82
CA THR A 123 -8.42 18.23 -17.73
C THR A 123 -8.71 19.74 -17.53
N SER A 124 -8.73 20.46 -18.66
CA SER A 124 -9.23 21.84 -18.96
C SER A 124 -8.30 23.06 -18.76
N THR A 125 -8.12 23.83 -19.84
CA THR A 125 -7.04 24.82 -20.08
C THR A 125 -7.33 26.25 -19.59
N ALA A 126 -8.60 26.68 -19.53
CA ALA A 126 -8.94 28.08 -19.24
C ALA A 126 -8.91 28.41 -17.73
N SER A 127 -9.45 27.51 -16.90
CA SER A 127 -9.42 27.67 -15.43
C SER A 127 -8.00 27.55 -14.87
N ARG A 128 -7.15 26.68 -15.43
CA ARG A 128 -5.77 26.48 -14.95
C ARG A 128 -4.92 27.74 -14.99
N LEU A 129 -5.08 28.64 -15.96
CA LEU A 129 -4.29 29.88 -15.94
C LEU A 129 -4.63 30.71 -14.69
N SER A 130 -5.91 30.80 -14.32
CA SER A 130 -6.33 31.54 -13.12
C SER A 130 -5.89 30.84 -11.82
N VAL A 131 -5.91 29.51 -11.79
CA VAL A 131 -5.42 28.72 -10.66
C VAL A 131 -3.90 28.81 -10.57
N VAL A 132 -3.17 28.64 -11.67
CA VAL A 132 -1.71 28.76 -11.76
C VAL A 132 -1.28 30.17 -11.38
N GLN A 133 -1.99 31.21 -11.84
CA GLN A 133 -1.68 32.59 -11.46
C GLN A 133 -1.92 32.83 -9.97
N ARG A 134 -3.03 32.33 -9.42
CA ARG A 134 -3.31 32.38 -7.97
C ARG A 134 -2.25 31.61 -7.17
N GLU A 135 -1.84 30.43 -7.63
CA GLU A 135 -0.81 29.62 -6.98
C GLU A 135 0.58 30.23 -7.13
N ILE A 136 0.90 30.89 -8.24
CA ILE A 136 2.13 31.68 -8.41
C ILE A 136 2.12 32.87 -7.46
N GLU A 137 1.01 33.59 -7.31
CA GLU A 137 0.88 34.70 -6.34
C GLU A 137 1.00 34.22 -4.89
N ASN A 138 0.37 33.08 -4.58
CA ASN A 138 0.45 32.46 -3.25
C ASN A 138 1.88 31.98 -2.96
N LEU A 139 2.53 31.35 -3.93
CA LEU A 139 3.90 30.86 -3.85
C LEU A 139 4.90 32.01 -3.78
N GLU A 140 4.71 33.09 -4.54
CA GLU A 140 5.49 34.33 -4.42
C GLU A 140 5.39 34.87 -2.99
N THR A 141 4.18 34.93 -2.43
CA THR A 141 3.95 35.40 -1.05
C THR A 141 4.56 34.46 -0.01
N GLY A 142 4.54 33.15 -0.25
CA GLY A 142 5.08 32.10 0.62
C GLY A 142 6.60 31.98 0.59
N LEU A 143 7.21 32.20 -0.58
CA LEU A 143 8.66 32.15 -0.80
C LEU A 143 9.36 33.47 -0.47
N ASN A 144 8.65 34.61 -0.40
CA ASN A 144 9.24 35.91 -0.13
C ASN A 144 9.66 36.03 1.35
N PRO A 145 10.97 36.01 1.66
CA PRO A 145 11.46 36.08 3.04
C PRO A 145 11.53 37.52 3.56
N SER A 146 11.20 38.53 2.73
CA SER A 146 11.25 39.95 3.09
C SER A 146 9.93 40.42 3.74
N PRO A 147 9.94 40.89 5.00
CA PRO A 147 8.74 41.43 5.65
C PRO A 147 8.15 42.63 4.91
N THR A 148 8.98 43.45 4.28
CA THR A 148 8.59 44.64 3.52
C THR A 148 7.82 44.29 2.24
N GLY A 149 8.24 43.26 1.50
CA GLY A 149 7.54 42.77 0.31
C GLY A 149 6.16 42.20 0.65
N ARG A 150 6.07 41.44 1.76
CA ARG A 150 4.80 40.88 2.25
C ARG A 150 3.83 41.96 2.70
N ILE A 151 4.31 43.01 3.39
CA ILE A 151 3.49 44.18 3.76
C ILE A 151 2.98 44.93 2.52
N ALA A 152 3.81 45.11 1.49
CA ALA A 152 3.41 45.79 0.26
C ALA A 152 2.32 45.00 -0.50
N SER A 153 2.47 43.67 -0.61
CA SER A 153 1.47 42.79 -1.21
C SER A 153 0.14 42.82 -0.45
N LEU A 154 0.19 42.70 0.88
CA LEU A 154 -1.01 42.77 1.73
C LEU A 154 -1.72 44.13 1.63
N ARG A 155 -0.97 45.23 1.61
CA ARG A 155 -1.57 46.57 1.42
C ARG A 155 -2.25 46.73 0.07
N ARG A 156 -1.65 46.22 -1.01
CA ARG A 156 -2.29 46.22 -2.33
C ARG A 156 -3.60 45.42 -2.31
N ARG A 157 -3.58 44.22 -1.71
CA ARG A 157 -4.79 43.37 -1.55
C ARG A 157 -5.87 44.08 -0.74
N ILE A 158 -5.50 44.77 0.34
CA ILE A 158 -6.43 45.58 1.14
C ILE A 158 -7.04 46.69 0.29
N GLN A 159 -6.22 47.41 -0.47
CA GLN A 159 -6.71 48.51 -1.32
C GLN A 159 -7.67 48.01 -2.41
N ASP A 160 -7.38 46.86 -3.02
CA ASP A 160 -8.26 46.24 -4.02
C ASP A 160 -9.59 45.81 -3.38
N LEU A 161 -9.54 45.22 -2.18
CA LEU A 161 -10.74 44.84 -1.41
C LEU A 161 -11.54 46.05 -0.93
N GLU A 162 -10.88 47.14 -0.51
CA GLU A 162 -11.54 48.41 -0.15
C GLU A 162 -12.23 49.04 -1.36
N HIS A 163 -11.62 48.93 -2.54
CA HIS A 163 -12.26 49.38 -3.78
C HIS A 163 -13.47 48.53 -4.14
N GLU A 164 -13.36 47.19 -4.04
CA GLU A 164 -14.47 46.27 -4.26
C GLU A 164 -15.61 46.52 -3.25
N LEU A 165 -15.29 46.73 -1.98
CA LEU A 165 -16.25 47.09 -0.94
C LEU A 165 -16.98 48.39 -1.27
N ALA A 166 -16.25 49.44 -1.68
CA ALA A 166 -16.83 50.71 -2.07
C ALA A 166 -17.75 50.58 -3.31
N GLN A 167 -17.42 49.72 -4.26
CA GLN A 167 -18.27 49.42 -5.41
C GLN A 167 -19.56 48.71 -4.98
N VAL A 168 -19.46 47.72 -4.08
CA VAL A 168 -20.63 47.01 -3.53
C VAL A 168 -21.51 47.95 -2.70
N GLU A 169 -20.92 48.80 -1.85
CA GLU A 169 -21.64 49.82 -1.08
C GLU A 169 -22.32 50.87 -1.97
N ALA A 170 -21.72 51.20 -3.12
CA ALA A 170 -22.32 52.05 -4.15
C ALA A 170 -23.43 51.34 -4.96
N GLY A 171 -23.73 50.06 -4.66
CA GLY A 171 -24.77 49.27 -5.31
C GLY A 171 -24.34 48.59 -6.62
N HIS A 172 -23.06 48.63 -6.98
CA HIS A 172 -22.51 47.93 -8.12
C HIS A 172 -22.08 46.51 -7.73
N VAL A 173 -23.04 45.57 -7.76
CA VAL A 173 -22.75 44.15 -7.55
C VAL A 173 -22.57 43.48 -8.91
N VAL A 174 -21.34 43.09 -9.22
CA VAL A 174 -21.04 42.28 -10.40
C VAL A 174 -21.48 40.84 -10.13
N VAL A 175 -22.64 40.46 -10.67
CA VAL A 175 -23.15 39.09 -10.59
C VAL A 175 -22.69 38.35 -11.86
N LEU A 176 -22.20 37.11 -11.68
CA LEU A 176 -21.86 36.24 -12.81
C LEU A 176 -23.06 36.06 -13.74
N ASP A 177 -22.82 36.12 -15.05
CA ASP A 177 -23.86 35.74 -16.02
C ASP A 177 -24.21 34.24 -15.86
N GLU A 178 -25.40 33.84 -16.30
CA GLU A 178 -25.91 32.48 -16.17
C GLU A 178 -24.96 31.45 -16.78
N ALA A 179 -24.34 31.75 -17.93
CA ALA A 179 -23.37 30.86 -18.57
C ALA A 179 -22.11 30.66 -17.71
N GLN A 180 -21.57 31.75 -17.15
CA GLN A 180 -20.39 31.72 -16.30
C GLN A 180 -20.68 31.02 -14.96
N ALA A 181 -21.87 31.23 -14.39
CA ALA A 181 -22.30 30.54 -13.19
C ALA A 181 -22.45 29.02 -13.42
N ILE A 182 -22.99 28.61 -14.58
CA ILE A 182 -23.09 27.19 -14.94
C ILE A 182 -21.71 26.55 -15.06
N GLU A 183 -20.77 27.22 -15.73
CA GLU A 183 -19.39 26.76 -15.89
C GLU A 183 -18.69 26.62 -14.53
N GLY A 184 -18.71 27.68 -13.71
CA GLY A 184 -18.09 27.66 -12.38
C GLY A 184 -18.68 26.58 -11.45
N ILE A 185 -20.00 26.34 -11.49
CA ILE A 185 -20.61 25.26 -10.71
C ILE A 185 -20.12 23.88 -11.17
N ARG A 186 -19.98 23.65 -12.49
CA ARG A 186 -19.45 22.40 -13.03
C ARG A 186 -17.99 22.20 -12.65
N GLU A 187 -17.21 23.27 -12.67
CA GLU A 187 -15.81 23.25 -12.28
C GLU A 187 -15.65 22.87 -10.80
N VAL A 188 -16.38 23.54 -9.91
CA VAL A 188 -16.39 23.21 -8.47
C VAL A 188 -16.78 21.76 -8.24
N TYR A 189 -17.77 21.24 -8.97
CA TYR A 189 -18.15 19.84 -8.88
C TYR A 189 -17.03 18.89 -9.35
N ASN A 190 -16.34 19.21 -10.44
CA ASN A 190 -15.24 18.40 -10.96
C ASN A 190 -14.05 18.38 -9.98
N LEU A 191 -13.67 19.54 -9.44
CA LEU A 191 -12.64 19.68 -8.40
C LEU A 191 -13.02 18.93 -7.11
N ALA A 192 -14.28 19.01 -6.71
CA ALA A 192 -14.78 18.28 -5.55
C ALA A 192 -14.71 16.76 -5.74
N THR A 193 -15.02 16.28 -6.94
CA THR A 193 -15.01 14.85 -7.27
C THR A 193 -13.60 14.32 -7.46
N SER A 194 -12.68 15.13 -8.00
CA SER A 194 -11.27 14.77 -8.14
C SER A 194 -10.57 14.59 -6.82
N LEU A 195 -10.81 15.50 -5.87
CA LEU A 195 -10.20 15.46 -4.55
C LEU A 195 -10.44 14.11 -3.85
N ARG A 196 -11.58 13.48 -4.11
CA ARG A 196 -11.89 12.13 -3.62
C ARG A 196 -10.99 11.06 -4.25
N ALA A 197 -10.79 11.12 -5.55
CA ALA A 197 -9.88 10.20 -6.24
C ALA A 197 -8.44 10.40 -5.74
N ASP A 198 -8.07 11.64 -5.40
CA ASP A 198 -6.76 11.96 -4.85
C ASP A 198 -6.55 11.30 -3.47
N PHE A 199 -7.55 11.26 -2.58
CA PHE A 199 -7.43 10.51 -1.31
C PHE A 199 -7.20 9.01 -1.52
N ARG A 200 -7.89 8.41 -2.49
CA ARG A 200 -7.70 6.99 -2.80
C ARG A 200 -6.31 6.73 -3.36
N ARG A 201 -5.81 7.62 -4.22
CA ARG A 201 -4.44 7.54 -4.74
C ARG A 201 -3.39 7.68 -3.64
N VAL A 202 -3.62 8.59 -2.69
CA VAL A 202 -2.77 8.71 -1.50
C VAL A 202 -2.80 7.38 -0.73
N GLU A 203 -3.97 6.82 -0.45
CA GLU A 203 -4.11 5.52 0.22
C GLU A 203 -3.37 4.39 -0.52
N ASP A 204 -3.54 4.29 -1.83
CA ASP A 204 -2.90 3.27 -2.67
C ASP A 204 -1.37 3.45 -2.68
N SER A 205 -0.88 4.69 -2.80
CA SER A 205 0.54 5.02 -2.72
C SER A 205 1.14 4.65 -1.37
N TRP A 206 0.42 4.91 -0.27
CA TRP A 206 0.81 4.45 1.07
C TRP A 206 0.90 2.93 1.15
N ARG A 207 -0.07 2.20 0.56
CA ARG A 207 -0.06 0.73 0.53
C ARG A 207 1.08 0.18 -0.31
N GLU A 208 1.35 0.76 -1.48
CA GLU A 208 2.45 0.36 -2.36
C GLU A 208 3.80 0.56 -1.69
N ALA A 209 3.99 1.70 -1.05
CA ALA A 209 5.24 1.98 -0.36
C ALA A 209 5.42 1.14 0.92
N ASP A 210 4.34 0.81 1.65
CA ASP A 210 4.39 -0.17 2.75
C ASP A 210 4.82 -1.56 2.22
N ARG A 211 4.27 -1.99 1.07
CA ARG A 211 4.68 -3.24 0.42
C ARG A 211 6.14 -3.20 -0.04
N ALA A 212 6.57 -2.10 -0.65
CA ALA A 212 7.95 -1.92 -1.09
C ALA A 212 8.93 -1.97 0.09
N LEU A 213 8.57 -1.33 1.21
CA LEU A 213 9.33 -1.38 2.45
C LEU A 213 9.45 -2.82 2.95
N ARG A 214 8.34 -3.56 3.06
CA ARG A 214 8.36 -4.99 3.45
C ARG A 214 9.24 -5.83 2.53
N HIS A 215 9.13 -5.63 1.21
CA HIS A 215 9.96 -6.32 0.24
C HIS A 215 11.46 -6.04 0.44
N SER A 216 11.83 -4.78 0.66
CA SER A 216 13.23 -4.39 0.88
C SER A 216 13.84 -5.02 2.14
N ILE A 217 13.01 -5.21 3.18
CA ILE A 217 13.42 -5.85 4.44
C ILE A 217 13.66 -7.35 4.23
N ILE A 218 12.81 -8.01 3.42
CA ILE A 218 12.91 -9.45 3.16
C ILE A 218 14.06 -9.77 2.20
N SER A 219 14.34 -8.91 1.21
CA SER A 219 15.32 -9.21 0.16
C SER A 219 16.77 -9.02 0.56
N GLU A 220 17.05 -8.24 1.62
CA GLU A 220 18.42 -7.93 2.03
C GLU A 220 18.81 -8.64 3.33
N GLN A 221 19.99 -9.26 3.35
CA GLN A 221 20.59 -9.89 4.53
C GLN A 221 21.14 -8.83 5.50
N SER A 222 20.34 -7.82 5.84
CA SER A 222 20.74 -6.71 6.70
C SER A 222 20.58 -7.05 8.19
N HIS A 223 21.43 -6.45 9.03
CA HIS A 223 21.38 -6.66 10.47
C HIS A 223 20.17 -5.91 11.07
N ARG A 224 19.64 -6.40 12.21
CA ARG A 224 18.44 -5.86 12.88
C ARG A 224 18.45 -4.33 13.04
N GLY A 225 19.61 -3.72 13.28
CA GLY A 225 19.77 -2.26 13.39
C GLY A 225 19.50 -1.50 12.09
N GLU A 226 20.05 -1.96 10.96
CA GLU A 226 19.84 -1.32 9.65
C GLU A 226 18.38 -1.43 9.17
N ILE A 227 17.70 -2.52 9.53
CA ILE A 227 16.28 -2.72 9.22
C ILE A 227 15.43 -1.70 9.97
N VAL A 228 15.75 -1.45 11.25
CA VAL A 228 15.04 -0.44 12.05
C VAL A 228 15.30 0.95 11.51
N ASP A 229 16.55 1.30 11.20
CA ASP A 229 16.90 2.60 10.65
C ASP A 229 16.20 2.87 9.32
N ARG A 230 16.22 1.91 8.38
CA ARG A 230 15.50 2.06 7.09
C ARG A 230 14.00 2.12 7.22
N LEU A 231 13.45 1.49 8.25
CA LEU A 231 12.02 1.50 8.50
C LEU A 231 11.56 2.83 9.11
N LEU A 232 12.37 3.43 9.98
CA LEU A 232 12.17 4.79 10.47
C LEU A 232 12.36 5.81 9.34
N ASP A 233 13.44 5.70 8.56
CA ASP A 233 13.71 6.54 7.40
C ASP A 233 12.65 6.38 6.31
N GLY A 234 12.14 5.15 6.11
CA GLY A 234 11.07 4.82 5.19
C GLY A 234 9.73 5.46 5.60
N GLN A 235 9.40 5.46 6.89
CA GLN A 235 8.24 6.18 7.41
C GLN A 235 8.37 7.70 7.22
N ASP A 236 9.55 8.26 7.45
CA ASP A 236 9.79 9.69 7.24
C ASP A 236 9.80 10.06 5.75
N ALA A 237 10.31 9.19 4.88
CA ALA A 237 10.24 9.36 3.43
C ALA A 237 8.79 9.31 2.92
N LEU A 238 7.97 8.45 3.53
CA LEU A 238 6.55 8.33 3.24
C LEU A 238 5.76 9.58 3.64
N LEU A 239 6.06 10.17 4.80
CA LEU A 239 5.52 11.46 5.24
C LEU A 239 5.94 12.62 4.32
N ASN A 240 7.10 12.49 3.69
CA ASN A 240 7.67 13.53 2.82
C ASN A 240 7.28 13.42 1.34
N THR A 241 6.40 12.49 0.97
CA THR A 241 5.87 12.43 -0.40
C THR A 241 5.07 13.70 -0.74
N PRO A 242 5.11 14.18 -2.00
CA PRO A 242 4.32 15.33 -2.42
C PRO A 242 2.82 15.13 -2.15
N GLU A 243 2.33 13.91 -2.31
CA GLU A 243 0.94 13.50 -2.05
C GLU A 243 0.64 13.49 -0.53
N GLY A 244 1.56 12.98 0.30
CA GLY A 244 1.45 12.96 1.76
C GLY A 244 1.45 14.35 2.39
N ARG A 245 2.29 15.28 1.90
CA ARG A 245 2.34 16.68 2.38
C ARG A 245 1.05 17.44 2.07
N VAL A 246 0.47 17.22 0.89
CA VAL A 246 -0.83 17.83 0.52
C VAL A 246 -1.94 17.26 1.40
N PHE A 247 -1.92 15.96 1.66
CA PHE A 247 -2.86 15.32 2.59
C PHE A 247 -2.75 15.90 4.01
N GLU A 248 -1.54 16.08 4.52
CA GLU A 248 -1.31 16.61 5.88
C GLU A 248 -1.82 18.05 6.03
N SER A 249 -1.53 18.91 5.06
CA SER A 249 -2.06 20.29 5.00
C SER A 249 -3.59 20.30 4.99
N PHE A 250 -4.20 19.45 4.17
CA PHE A 250 -5.65 19.30 4.12
C PHE A 250 -6.22 18.75 5.42
N GLN A 251 -5.56 17.77 6.06
CA GLN A 251 -5.97 17.22 7.34
C GLN A 251 -5.91 18.28 8.45
N GLN A 252 -4.91 19.17 8.41
CA GLN A 252 -4.80 20.28 9.34
C GLN A 252 -5.97 21.26 9.18
N GLN A 253 -6.41 21.53 7.95
CA GLN A 253 -7.61 22.32 7.65
C GLN A 253 -8.89 21.61 8.12
N LEU A 254 -9.03 20.31 7.86
CA LEU A 254 -10.19 19.53 8.32
C LEU A 254 -10.30 19.46 9.85
N ARG A 255 -9.18 19.49 10.58
CA ARG A 255 -9.17 19.52 12.05
C ARG A 255 -9.75 20.82 12.61
N GLN A 256 -9.75 21.89 11.84
CA GLN A 256 -10.36 23.16 12.23
C GLN A 256 -11.86 23.11 11.94
N SER A 257 -12.66 22.80 12.96
CA SER A 257 -14.12 22.68 12.82
C SER A 257 -14.81 23.90 12.20
N ALA A 258 -14.24 25.11 12.38
CA ALA A 258 -14.75 26.35 11.80
C ALA A 258 -14.63 26.40 10.26
N GLU A 259 -13.56 25.85 9.69
CA GLU A 259 -13.33 25.86 8.24
C GLU A 259 -14.30 24.90 7.53
N LEU A 260 -14.54 23.73 8.13
CA LEU A 260 -15.52 22.76 7.64
C LEU A 260 -16.96 23.28 7.66
N GLU A 261 -17.36 23.98 8.72
CA GLU A 261 -18.68 24.62 8.77
C GLU A 261 -18.81 25.76 7.75
N THR A 262 -17.74 26.55 7.56
CA THR A 262 -17.68 27.58 6.52
C THR A 262 -17.83 26.96 5.12
N MET A 263 -17.15 25.85 4.84
CA MET A 263 -17.27 25.10 3.59
C MET A 263 -18.70 24.60 3.37
N ARG A 264 -19.33 24.02 4.39
CA ARG A 264 -20.73 23.56 4.33
C ARG A 264 -21.68 24.69 3.98
N GLU A 265 -21.51 25.87 4.58
CA GLU A 265 -22.38 27.02 4.34
C GLU A 265 -22.19 27.61 2.93
N ARG A 266 -20.94 27.66 2.45
CA ARG A 266 -20.63 28.06 1.06
C ARG A 266 -21.26 27.10 0.05
N LEU A 267 -21.13 25.78 0.26
CA LEU A 267 -21.75 24.77 -0.61
C LEU A 267 -23.27 24.85 -0.60
N ARG A 268 -23.89 25.10 0.56
CA ARG A 268 -25.34 25.34 0.65
C ARG A 268 -25.76 26.57 -0.15
N THR A 269 -24.99 27.65 -0.06
CA THR A 269 -25.25 28.89 -0.81
C THR A 269 -25.18 28.65 -2.31
N ILE A 270 -24.12 27.96 -2.79
CA ILE A 270 -23.97 27.58 -4.19
C ILE A 270 -25.14 26.71 -4.65
N LEU A 271 -25.54 25.70 -3.86
CA LEU A 271 -26.63 24.78 -4.20
C LEU A 271 -28.02 25.44 -4.24
N ARG A 272 -28.19 26.62 -3.63
CA ARG A 272 -29.45 27.41 -3.70
C ARG A 272 -29.52 28.28 -4.95
N HIS A 273 -28.43 28.43 -5.70
CA HIS A 273 -28.38 29.29 -6.89
C HIS A 273 -29.27 28.75 -8.03
N PRO A 274 -30.03 29.61 -8.73
CA PRO A 274 -30.96 29.18 -9.79
C PRO A 274 -30.30 28.49 -11.00
N ALA A 275 -28.99 28.68 -11.19
CA ALA A 275 -28.23 28.02 -12.26
C ALA A 275 -27.92 26.53 -11.97
N VAL A 276 -28.03 26.06 -10.72
CA VAL A 276 -27.65 24.70 -10.30
C VAL A 276 -28.40 23.60 -11.05
N PRO A 277 -29.74 23.68 -11.28
CA PRO A 277 -30.46 22.67 -12.06
C PRO A 277 -30.03 22.60 -13.53
N LYS A 278 -29.47 23.68 -14.08
CA LYS A 278 -28.93 23.74 -15.45
C LYS A 278 -27.48 23.23 -15.52
N ALA A 279 -26.73 23.41 -14.44
CA ALA A 279 -25.33 22.99 -14.34
C ALA A 279 -25.15 21.51 -13.97
N LEU A 280 -25.95 21.01 -13.01
CA LEU A 280 -25.79 19.72 -12.37
C LEU A 280 -27.10 18.93 -12.32
N ASN A 281 -27.01 17.63 -12.58
CA ASN A 281 -28.12 16.68 -12.43
C ASN A 281 -28.43 16.42 -10.94
N ARG A 282 -29.64 15.95 -10.63
CA ARG A 282 -30.08 15.64 -9.25
C ARG A 282 -29.09 14.77 -8.44
N PRO A 283 -28.45 13.73 -9.00
CA PRO A 283 -27.43 12.95 -8.28
C PRO A 283 -26.18 13.78 -7.95
N GLN A 284 -25.70 14.61 -8.88
CA GLN A 284 -24.52 15.46 -8.70
C GLN A 284 -24.76 16.53 -7.63
N GLN A 285 -25.97 17.10 -7.57
CA GLN A 285 -26.36 18.03 -6.51
C GLN A 285 -26.34 17.36 -5.12
N ARG A 286 -26.77 16.09 -5.05
CA ARG A 286 -26.73 15.30 -3.81
C ARG A 286 -25.28 15.00 -3.41
N GLU A 287 -24.44 14.60 -4.36
CA GLU A 287 -23.00 14.39 -4.14
C GLU A 287 -22.33 15.64 -3.53
N LEU A 288 -22.53 16.81 -4.15
CA LEU A 288 -21.95 18.07 -3.69
C LEU A 288 -22.44 18.46 -2.28
N ARG A 289 -23.72 18.19 -1.97
CA ARG A 289 -24.31 18.45 -0.64
C ARG A 289 -23.63 17.65 0.46
N TRP A 290 -23.27 16.40 0.17
CA TRP A 290 -22.65 15.47 1.12
C TRP A 290 -21.12 15.50 1.08
N LEU A 291 -20.52 16.35 0.24
CA LEU A 291 -19.08 16.41 0.00
C LEU A 291 -18.28 16.52 1.31
N ALA A 292 -18.57 17.52 2.14
CA ALA A 292 -17.84 17.75 3.40
C ALA A 292 -17.87 16.53 4.33
N LEU A 293 -19.01 15.84 4.46
CA LEU A 293 -19.13 14.64 5.27
C LEU A 293 -18.32 13.48 4.68
N ARG A 294 -18.36 13.32 3.35
CA ARG A 294 -17.61 12.27 2.66
C ARG A 294 -16.11 12.50 2.73
N LEU A 295 -15.64 13.73 2.59
CA LEU A 295 -14.21 14.07 2.72
C LEU A 295 -13.66 13.70 4.10
N VAL A 296 -14.42 13.94 5.17
CA VAL A 296 -14.06 13.50 6.53
C VAL A 296 -13.94 11.97 6.60
N ARG A 297 -14.86 11.24 5.96
CA ARG A 297 -14.83 9.76 5.93
C ARG A 297 -13.64 9.22 5.13
N GLU A 298 -13.35 9.79 3.96
CA GLU A 298 -12.22 9.36 3.11
C GLU A 298 -10.89 9.71 3.81
N SER A 299 -10.79 10.85 4.50
CA SER A 299 -9.65 11.18 5.36
C SER A 299 -9.45 10.16 6.49
N GLN A 300 -10.54 9.71 7.12
CA GLN A 300 -10.47 8.69 8.15
C GLN A 300 -9.96 7.34 7.60
N ALA A 301 -10.31 6.98 6.37
CA ALA A 301 -9.80 5.77 5.72
C ALA A 301 -8.28 5.84 5.52
N VAL A 302 -7.77 6.96 5.02
CA VAL A 302 -6.30 7.19 4.88
C VAL A 302 -5.60 7.13 6.25
N LEU A 303 -6.19 7.71 7.29
CA LEU A 303 -5.63 7.64 8.65
C LEU A 303 -5.63 6.22 9.22
N GLN A 304 -6.66 5.43 8.92
CA GLN A 304 -6.70 4.02 9.30
C GLN A 304 -5.65 3.20 8.55
N ALA A 305 -5.47 3.43 7.25
CA ALA A 305 -4.41 2.79 6.46
C ALA A 305 -3.03 3.10 7.03
N ARG A 306 -2.77 4.38 7.37
CA ARG A 306 -1.54 4.81 8.04
C ARG A 306 -1.35 4.11 9.40
N ALA A 307 -2.35 4.16 10.27
CA ALA A 307 -2.27 3.55 11.60
C ALA A 307 -2.11 2.02 11.55
N ARG A 308 -2.64 1.38 10.50
CA ARG A 308 -2.44 -0.05 10.24
C ARG A 308 -1.01 -0.35 9.84
N SER A 309 -0.44 0.38 8.87
CA SER A 309 0.96 0.23 8.48
C SER A 309 1.91 0.44 9.66
N GLU A 310 1.73 1.52 10.45
CA GLU A 310 2.53 1.78 11.64
C GLU A 310 2.43 0.64 12.68
N ARG A 311 1.24 0.04 12.84
CA ARG A 311 1.03 -1.07 13.77
C ARG A 311 1.61 -2.38 13.26
N ASP A 312 1.43 -2.70 11.98
CA ASP A 312 1.96 -3.92 11.35
C ASP A 312 3.48 -3.94 11.43
N VAL A 313 4.11 -2.81 11.13
CA VAL A 313 5.56 -2.58 11.28
C VAL A 313 6.01 -2.79 12.72
N ARG A 314 5.30 -2.20 13.69
CA ARG A 314 5.60 -2.38 15.11
C ARG A 314 5.40 -3.82 15.56
N GLY A 315 4.41 -4.52 15.01
CA GLY A 315 4.18 -5.95 15.20
C GLY A 315 5.35 -6.77 14.68
N PHE A 316 5.78 -6.53 13.45
CA PHE A 316 6.92 -7.17 12.81
C PHE A 316 8.22 -7.00 13.62
N MET A 317 8.44 -5.84 14.24
CA MET A 317 9.56 -5.63 15.16
C MET A 317 9.45 -6.38 16.48
N LYS A 318 8.22 -6.50 17.02
CA LYS A 318 7.96 -7.09 18.34
C LYS A 318 7.97 -8.61 18.30
N THR A 319 7.45 -9.23 17.25
CA THR A 319 7.25 -10.68 17.18
C THR A 319 8.50 -11.46 16.80
N GLY A 320 9.62 -10.79 16.48
CA GLY A 320 10.82 -11.50 16.00
C GLY A 320 10.62 -12.22 14.66
N LEU A 321 9.46 -12.08 14.00
CA LEU A 321 9.16 -12.67 12.68
C LEU A 321 10.23 -12.31 11.64
N ALA A 322 10.84 -11.13 11.73
CA ALA A 322 11.99 -10.77 10.91
C ALA A 322 13.16 -11.75 11.08
N ALA A 323 13.48 -12.10 12.33
CA ALA A 323 14.54 -13.05 12.66
C ALA A 323 14.17 -14.47 12.21
N GLU A 324 12.92 -14.89 12.35
CA GLU A 324 12.46 -16.18 11.81
C GLU A 324 12.51 -16.22 10.28
N HIS A 325 12.02 -15.19 9.60
CA HIS A 325 12.12 -15.09 8.14
C HIS A 325 13.57 -15.08 7.66
N HIS A 326 14.47 -14.40 8.38
CA HIS A 326 15.91 -14.47 8.12
C HIS A 326 16.47 -15.87 8.39
N ARG A 327 16.05 -16.54 9.47
CA ARG A 327 16.49 -17.91 9.79
C ARG A 327 16.06 -18.89 8.72
N VAL A 328 14.81 -18.80 8.25
CA VAL A 328 14.29 -19.59 7.13
C VAL A 328 15.06 -19.28 5.84
N GLY A 329 15.34 -18.00 5.56
CA GLY A 329 16.14 -17.59 4.40
C GLY A 329 17.58 -18.11 4.45
N GLN A 330 18.22 -18.09 5.62
CA GLN A 330 19.54 -18.67 5.85
C GLN A 330 19.51 -20.19 5.64
N LEU A 331 18.55 -20.89 6.25
CA LEU A 331 18.38 -22.34 6.08
C LEU A 331 18.14 -22.72 4.61
N LEU A 332 17.40 -21.92 3.86
CA LEU A 332 17.19 -22.12 2.42
C LEU A 332 18.48 -21.90 1.63
N ASN A 333 19.26 -20.86 1.94
CA ASN A 333 20.55 -20.63 1.29
C ASN A 333 21.57 -21.72 1.62
N ASP A 334 21.62 -22.18 2.88
CA ASP A 334 22.45 -23.30 3.31
C ASP A 334 22.04 -24.57 2.56
N PHE A 335 20.74 -24.82 2.43
CA PHE A 335 20.21 -25.89 1.62
C PHE A 335 20.61 -25.76 0.14
N PHE A 336 20.52 -24.57 -0.46
CA PHE A 336 20.92 -24.36 -1.86
C PHE A 336 22.42 -24.51 -2.06
N ASN A 337 23.25 -24.07 -1.12
CA ASN A 337 24.70 -24.28 -1.14
C ASN A 337 25.06 -25.77 -1.03
N LEU A 338 24.40 -26.49 -0.12
CA LEU A 338 24.50 -27.94 -0.02
C LEU A 338 24.05 -28.61 -1.31
N ALA A 339 22.94 -28.18 -1.89
CA ALA A 339 22.44 -28.72 -3.15
C ALA A 339 23.43 -28.45 -4.30
N LEU A 340 24.05 -27.28 -4.38
CA LEU A 340 25.06 -26.98 -5.41
C LEU A 340 26.32 -27.85 -5.27
N SER A 341 26.68 -28.25 -4.04
CA SER A 341 27.82 -29.13 -3.79
C SER A 341 27.60 -30.58 -4.25
N VAL A 342 26.34 -30.97 -4.53
CA VAL A 342 25.98 -32.30 -5.00
C VAL A 342 26.06 -32.37 -6.53
N ASP A 343 26.83 -33.32 -7.05
CA ASP A 343 26.88 -33.61 -8.49
C ASP A 343 25.60 -34.30 -8.95
N TRP A 344 24.60 -33.49 -9.27
CA TRP A 344 23.31 -33.97 -9.76
C TRP A 344 23.40 -34.69 -11.10
N GLN A 345 24.52 -34.75 -11.83
CA GLN A 345 24.59 -35.54 -13.06
C GLN A 345 24.61 -37.05 -12.78
N ARG A 346 25.03 -37.46 -11.57
CA ARG A 346 25.14 -38.87 -11.18
C ARG A 346 23.78 -39.46 -10.78
N GLN A 347 23.36 -40.51 -11.49
CA GLN A 347 22.07 -41.17 -11.27
C GLN A 347 21.95 -41.87 -9.90
N SER A 348 23.08 -42.27 -9.30
CA SER A 348 23.14 -42.86 -7.95
C SER A 348 22.79 -41.85 -6.85
N GLU A 349 23.20 -40.59 -7.01
CA GLU A 349 22.94 -39.52 -6.03
C GLU A 349 21.48 -39.07 -6.07
N ARG A 350 20.90 -38.94 -7.27
CA ARG A 350 19.47 -38.60 -7.44
C ARG A 350 18.49 -39.61 -6.84
N ARG A 351 18.93 -40.86 -6.66
CA ARG A 351 18.09 -41.97 -6.17
C ARG A 351 18.35 -42.34 -4.72
N LYS A 352 19.24 -41.63 -4.01
CA LYS A 352 19.39 -41.79 -2.56
C LYS A 352 18.09 -41.38 -1.88
N SER A 353 17.65 -42.19 -0.92
CA SER A 353 16.47 -41.88 -0.12
C SER A 353 16.78 -40.67 0.75
N ALA A 354 15.95 -39.63 0.65
CA ALA A 354 15.98 -38.49 1.55
C ALA A 354 14.98 -38.74 2.70
N CYS A 355 15.32 -38.29 3.90
CA CYS A 355 14.43 -38.34 5.07
C CYS A 355 13.29 -37.30 5.03
N LEU A 356 13.21 -36.49 3.97
CA LEU A 356 12.13 -35.53 3.79
C LEU A 356 10.94 -36.21 3.12
N PRO A 357 9.71 -36.11 3.67
CA PRO A 357 8.52 -36.55 2.97
C PRO A 357 8.43 -35.80 1.63
N PRO A 358 7.99 -36.45 0.54
CA PRO A 358 7.91 -35.80 -0.77
C PRO A 358 6.94 -34.62 -0.69
N VAL A 359 7.48 -33.39 -0.67
CA VAL A 359 6.73 -32.12 -0.57
C VAL A 359 6.01 -31.77 -1.89
N GLY A 360 5.69 -32.77 -2.72
CA GLY A 360 4.99 -32.57 -3.97
C GLY A 360 5.10 -33.74 -4.94
N VAL A 361 4.18 -33.77 -5.90
CA VAL A 361 4.17 -34.74 -7.00
C VAL A 361 5.44 -34.56 -7.83
N ALA A 362 6.21 -35.63 -8.01
CA ALA A 362 7.43 -35.60 -8.79
C ALA A 362 7.10 -35.39 -10.29
N ILE A 363 7.24 -34.15 -10.78
CA ILE A 363 7.12 -33.85 -12.22
C ILE A 363 8.44 -34.23 -12.90
N THR A 364 8.43 -35.31 -13.68
CA THR A 364 9.57 -35.72 -14.52
C THR A 364 9.92 -34.62 -15.52
N GLY A 365 11.15 -34.10 -15.45
CA GLY A 365 11.68 -33.10 -16.39
C GLY A 365 12.15 -31.78 -15.77
N VAL A 366 11.79 -31.50 -14.51
CA VAL A 366 12.11 -30.23 -13.85
C VAL A 366 13.09 -30.45 -12.68
N PRO A 367 14.26 -29.80 -12.62
CA PRO A 367 15.20 -29.88 -11.49
C PRO A 367 14.56 -29.47 -10.15
N ALA A 368 15.02 -30.05 -9.03
CA ALA A 368 14.46 -29.79 -7.70
C ALA A 368 14.48 -28.30 -7.30
N ILE A 369 15.49 -27.55 -7.76
CA ILE A 369 15.64 -26.12 -7.46
C ILE A 369 14.55 -25.25 -8.11
N GLU A 370 14.02 -25.65 -9.27
CA GLU A 370 12.91 -24.96 -9.94
C GLU A 370 11.55 -25.33 -9.32
N ARG A 371 11.47 -26.43 -8.57
CA ARG A 371 10.27 -26.84 -7.82
C ARG A 371 10.13 -26.09 -6.50
N LEU A 372 11.24 -25.63 -5.92
CA LEU A 372 11.30 -24.88 -4.67
C LEU A 372 11.18 -23.35 -4.87
N ARG A 373 11.20 -22.86 -6.12
CA ARG A 373 10.89 -21.46 -6.40
C ARG A 373 9.41 -21.20 -6.09
N PHE A 374 9.14 -20.12 -5.36
CA PHE A 374 7.78 -19.62 -5.15
C PHE A 374 7.10 -19.43 -6.51
N LYS A 375 6.14 -20.30 -6.80
CA LYS A 375 5.20 -20.10 -7.89
C LYS A 375 4.04 -19.32 -7.30
N THR A 376 4.05 -18.02 -7.52
CA THR A 376 2.88 -17.17 -7.30
C THR A 376 1.76 -17.69 -8.19
N LEU A 377 0.65 -18.07 -7.58
CA LEU A 377 -0.61 -18.31 -8.29
C LEU A 377 -1.03 -17.01 -8.98
N ASP A 378 -1.47 -17.09 -10.23
CA ASP A 378 -2.15 -15.99 -10.93
C ASP A 378 -3.27 -15.45 -10.02
N GLU A 379 -3.30 -14.12 -9.87
CA GLU A 379 -4.12 -13.33 -8.94
C GLU A 379 -5.64 -13.29 -9.27
N ASP A 380 -6.24 -14.40 -9.70
CA ASP A 380 -7.64 -14.39 -10.17
C ASP A 380 -8.68 -14.97 -9.19
N ASP A 381 -8.31 -15.31 -7.95
CA ASP A 381 -9.30 -15.68 -6.92
C ASP A 381 -8.97 -15.03 -5.56
N THR A 382 -9.42 -13.77 -5.42
CA THR A 382 -9.44 -13.07 -4.13
C THR A 382 -10.56 -13.64 -3.25
N GLY A 383 -10.28 -14.78 -2.62
CA GLY A 383 -10.85 -15.06 -1.31
C GLY A 383 -10.20 -14.11 -0.32
N GLU A 384 -10.73 -12.88 -0.21
CA GLU A 384 -10.38 -11.95 0.86
C GLU A 384 -10.46 -12.69 2.20
N LEU A 385 -9.30 -12.93 2.83
CA LEU A 385 -9.25 -13.27 4.24
C LEU A 385 -9.90 -12.10 4.99
N ASP A 386 -11.05 -12.34 5.62
CA ASP A 386 -11.73 -11.37 6.47
C ASP A 386 -10.87 -11.12 7.73
N LEU A 387 -9.92 -10.20 7.59
CA LEU A 387 -9.03 -9.73 8.66
C LEU A 387 -9.67 -8.61 9.49
N SER A 388 -11.01 -8.55 9.55
CA SER A 388 -11.68 -7.67 10.49
C SER A 388 -11.45 -8.18 11.91
N LEU A 389 -10.91 -7.31 12.76
CA LEU A 389 -10.81 -7.56 14.21
C LEU A 389 -12.25 -7.72 14.74
N LYS A 390 -12.66 -8.96 14.99
CA LYS A 390 -13.77 -9.23 15.90
C LYS A 390 -13.27 -8.85 17.29
N PRO A 391 -13.89 -7.90 17.99
CA PRO A 391 -13.53 -7.60 19.38
C PRO A 391 -13.96 -8.80 20.23
N ALA A 392 -13.08 -9.79 20.32
CA ALA A 392 -13.21 -10.88 21.25
C ALA A 392 -12.72 -10.35 22.60
N GLY A 393 -13.54 -10.50 23.65
CA GLY A 393 -13.09 -10.22 25.01
C GLY A 393 -11.92 -11.14 25.38
N LEU A 394 -11.15 -10.79 26.41
CA LEU A 394 -10.05 -11.63 26.92
C LEU A 394 -10.49 -13.08 27.24
N GLU A 395 -11.78 -13.30 27.45
CA GLU A 395 -12.42 -14.61 27.69
C GLU A 395 -12.60 -15.47 26.42
N GLN A 396 -12.23 -14.97 25.23
CA GLN A 396 -12.40 -15.63 23.92
C GLN A 396 -11.07 -15.82 23.18
N ILE A 397 -9.94 -15.64 23.88
CA ILE A 397 -8.61 -15.94 23.35
C ILE A 397 -8.45 -17.46 23.47
N ASP A 398 -8.33 -18.16 22.33
CA ASP A 398 -8.07 -19.61 22.29
C ASP A 398 -6.71 -19.93 22.93
N ASP A 399 -6.61 -21.10 23.56
CA ASP A 399 -5.40 -21.59 24.23
C ASP A 399 -4.19 -21.63 23.28
N ASP A 400 -4.44 -21.86 21.98
CA ASP A 400 -3.45 -21.77 20.90
C ASP A 400 -2.67 -20.44 20.84
N PHE A 401 -3.24 -19.32 21.32
CA PHE A 401 -2.54 -18.03 21.39
C PHE A 401 -1.52 -18.00 22.53
N TRP A 402 -1.81 -18.68 23.64
CA TRP A 402 -0.90 -18.81 24.77
C TRP A 402 0.20 -19.82 24.48
N ASP A 403 -0.11 -20.88 23.74
CA ASP A 403 0.85 -21.87 23.23
C ASP A 403 1.87 -21.28 22.24
N ALA A 404 1.51 -20.19 21.55
CA ALA A 404 2.40 -19.47 20.64
C ALA A 404 3.36 -18.50 21.35
N PHE A 405 3.22 -18.31 22.68
CA PHE A 405 4.23 -17.65 23.48
C PHE A 405 5.28 -18.72 23.85
N ASP A 406 6.55 -18.46 23.53
CA ASP A 406 7.69 -19.34 23.86
C ASP A 406 7.83 -19.42 25.39
N GLY A 407 6.98 -20.26 25.98
CA GLY A 407 6.72 -20.36 27.40
C GLY A 407 6.98 -21.79 27.85
N LEU A 408 7.26 -21.94 29.14
CA LEU A 408 7.52 -23.22 29.75
C LEU A 408 6.35 -24.19 29.57
N ASP A 409 6.59 -25.34 28.91
CA ASP A 409 5.66 -26.48 28.92
C ASP A 409 5.54 -27.01 30.35
N ARG A 410 4.47 -26.58 31.02
CA ARG A 410 4.23 -26.86 32.45
C ARG A 410 3.94 -28.33 32.69
N GLU A 411 3.23 -28.99 31.76
CA GLU A 411 2.89 -30.41 31.89
C GLU A 411 4.13 -31.29 31.86
N ALA A 412 4.99 -31.06 30.86
CA ALA A 412 6.24 -31.79 30.72
C ALA A 412 7.15 -31.57 31.94
N LEU A 413 7.27 -30.32 32.41
CA LEU A 413 8.11 -30.02 33.56
C LEU A 413 7.57 -30.65 34.87
N ILE A 414 6.26 -30.62 35.13
CA ILE A 414 5.67 -31.25 36.32
C ILE A 414 5.92 -32.76 36.30
N HIS A 415 5.70 -33.40 35.15
CA HIS A 415 5.96 -34.82 34.96
C HIS A 415 7.42 -35.18 35.25
N ASP A 416 8.36 -34.44 34.68
CA ASP A 416 9.80 -34.68 34.85
C ASP A 416 10.25 -34.40 36.29
N THR A 417 9.70 -33.37 36.92
CA THR A 417 9.96 -33.03 38.33
C THR A 417 9.50 -34.17 39.24
N LEU A 418 8.28 -34.71 39.03
CA LEU A 418 7.77 -35.85 39.81
C LEU A 418 8.63 -37.10 39.60
N ALA A 419 9.08 -37.38 38.37
CA ALA A 419 9.96 -38.51 38.09
C ALA A 419 11.30 -38.41 38.86
N VAL A 420 11.92 -37.23 38.87
CA VAL A 420 13.17 -36.98 39.62
C VAL A 420 12.95 -37.11 41.12
N LEU A 421 11.83 -36.63 41.66
CA LEU A 421 11.50 -36.77 43.07
C LEU A 421 11.26 -38.24 43.48
N VAL A 422 10.65 -39.04 42.61
CA VAL A 422 10.49 -40.50 42.81
C VAL A 422 11.86 -41.20 42.86
N GLU A 423 12.78 -40.84 41.96
CA GLU A 423 14.12 -41.43 41.92
C GLU A 423 14.97 -41.08 43.14
N GLN A 424 14.83 -39.85 43.68
CA GLN A 424 15.60 -39.40 44.83
C GLN A 424 15.04 -39.89 46.17
N GLY A 425 13.72 -40.13 46.27
CA GLY A 425 13.07 -40.71 47.46
C GLY A 425 13.26 -39.92 48.77
N ARG A 426 13.56 -38.61 48.66
CA ARG A 426 13.77 -37.68 49.78
C ARG A 426 13.32 -36.28 49.35
N PRO A 427 12.99 -35.37 50.30
CA PRO A 427 12.70 -33.99 49.96
C PRO A 427 13.93 -33.32 49.31
N VAL A 428 13.75 -32.76 48.11
CA VAL A 428 14.81 -32.12 47.32
C VAL A 428 14.62 -30.61 47.33
N SER A 429 15.72 -29.87 47.48
CA SER A 429 15.68 -28.40 47.43
C SER A 429 15.57 -27.86 45.99
N LEU A 430 15.05 -26.65 45.81
CA LEU A 430 14.94 -26.02 44.48
C LEU A 430 16.28 -25.94 43.73
N VAL A 431 17.39 -25.71 44.46
CA VAL A 431 18.74 -25.65 43.86
C VAL A 431 19.25 -27.02 43.44
N GLU A 432 18.96 -28.05 44.24
CA GLU A 432 19.28 -29.44 43.88
C GLU A 432 18.42 -29.92 42.69
N LEU A 433 17.14 -29.54 42.66
CA LEU A 433 16.25 -29.81 41.52
C LEU A 433 16.75 -29.16 40.25
N ALA A 434 17.15 -27.89 40.30
CA ALA A 434 17.71 -27.20 39.14
C ALA A 434 19.07 -27.76 38.67
N SER A 435 19.80 -28.44 39.56
CA SER A 435 21.04 -29.14 39.20
C SER A 435 20.76 -30.48 38.52
N LEU A 436 19.63 -31.11 38.82
CA LEU A 436 19.20 -32.39 38.24
C LEU A 436 18.37 -32.19 36.95
N LEU A 437 17.59 -31.12 36.89
CA LEU A 437 16.81 -30.65 35.76
C LEU A 437 17.22 -29.20 35.44
N PRO A 438 18.22 -28.99 34.56
CA PRO A 438 18.62 -27.65 34.18
C PRO A 438 17.45 -26.91 33.52
N PRO A 439 17.03 -25.74 34.04
CA PRO A 439 15.88 -25.01 33.53
C PRO A 439 16.17 -24.46 32.13
N VAL A 440 15.19 -24.59 31.23
CA VAL A 440 15.21 -23.94 29.89
C VAL A 440 14.64 -22.52 30.00
N HIS A 441 13.62 -22.33 30.85
CA HIS A 441 13.04 -21.03 31.19
C HIS A 441 13.25 -20.76 32.68
N ASP A 442 14.35 -20.08 33.05
CA ASP A 442 14.81 -19.93 34.44
C ASP A 442 13.72 -19.47 35.42
N LEU A 443 13.17 -18.28 35.19
CA LEU A 443 12.20 -17.66 36.10
C LEU A 443 10.87 -18.40 36.17
N GLU A 444 10.39 -18.90 35.03
CA GLU A 444 9.12 -19.61 34.94
C GLU A 444 9.20 -20.98 35.62
N THR A 445 10.33 -21.68 35.46
CA THR A 445 10.61 -22.96 36.13
C THR A 445 10.58 -22.80 37.66
N PHE A 446 11.28 -21.79 38.19
CA PHE A 446 11.29 -21.56 39.64
C PHE A 446 9.93 -21.12 40.17
N ALA A 447 9.19 -20.30 39.43
CA ALA A 447 7.84 -19.89 39.80
C ALA A 447 6.88 -21.08 39.85
N LEU A 448 6.99 -22.02 38.90
CA LEU A 448 6.20 -23.24 38.88
C LEU A 448 6.52 -24.14 40.06
N TRP A 449 7.80 -24.40 40.36
CA TRP A 449 8.16 -25.23 41.52
C TRP A 449 7.72 -24.60 42.85
N LEU A 450 7.75 -23.27 42.97
CA LEU A 450 7.20 -22.57 44.14
C LEU A 450 5.68 -22.65 44.21
N ALA A 451 4.98 -22.62 43.07
CA ALA A 451 3.54 -22.84 43.00
C ALA A 451 3.20 -24.27 43.43
N MET A 452 3.92 -25.27 42.91
CA MET A 452 3.80 -26.68 43.28
C MET A 452 3.97 -26.89 44.78
N ALA A 453 4.99 -26.25 45.39
CA ALA A 453 5.21 -26.30 46.81
C ALA A 453 4.04 -25.74 47.62
N ARG A 454 3.51 -24.58 47.21
CA ARG A 454 2.41 -23.91 47.91
C ARG A 454 1.10 -24.67 47.78
N GLU A 455 0.85 -25.26 46.62
CA GLU A 455 -0.35 -26.06 46.35
C GLU A 455 -0.32 -27.38 47.12
N ALA A 456 0.85 -27.98 47.28
CA ALA A 456 1.08 -29.13 48.14
C ALA A 456 1.09 -28.82 49.65
N GLY A 457 0.92 -27.56 50.04
CA GLY A 457 0.96 -27.14 51.44
C GLY A 457 2.35 -27.26 52.08
N ILE A 458 3.41 -27.33 51.28
CA ILE A 458 4.80 -27.38 51.75
C ILE A 458 5.20 -25.97 52.22
N GLU A 459 5.81 -25.90 53.40
CA GLU A 459 6.22 -24.64 54.00
C GLU A 459 7.42 -24.03 53.24
N VAL A 460 7.24 -22.80 52.73
CA VAL A 460 8.28 -22.06 52.03
C VAL A 460 9.05 -21.22 53.04
N LEU A 461 10.27 -21.65 53.37
CA LEU A 461 11.13 -20.96 54.34
C LEU A 461 11.80 -19.75 53.69
N THR A 462 11.17 -18.58 53.85
CA THR A 462 11.64 -17.32 53.24
C THR A 462 12.87 -16.70 53.91
N GLU A 463 13.16 -17.09 55.15
CA GLU A 463 14.34 -16.66 55.91
C GLU A 463 15.61 -17.43 55.53
N GLU A 464 15.46 -18.67 55.07
CA GLU A 464 16.57 -19.49 54.56
C GLU A 464 16.64 -19.38 53.04
N ARG A 465 17.73 -18.81 52.53
CA ARG A 465 17.92 -18.60 51.09
C ARG A 465 19.11 -19.35 50.55
N GLN A 466 18.93 -19.95 49.39
CA GLN A 466 19.98 -20.64 48.65
C GLN A 466 20.34 -19.86 47.39
N LEU A 467 21.64 -19.74 47.13
CA LEU A 467 22.17 -19.03 45.98
C LEU A 467 22.51 -20.03 44.87
N MET A 468 22.10 -19.71 43.65
CA MET A 468 22.34 -20.53 42.47
C MET A 468 22.88 -19.67 41.34
N GLU A 469 23.86 -20.21 40.61
CA GLU A 469 24.42 -19.58 39.40
C GLU A 469 24.05 -20.41 38.17
N LEU A 470 23.42 -19.78 37.18
CA LEU A 470 23.13 -20.37 35.86
C LEU A 470 23.94 -19.66 34.79
N VAL A 471 24.24 -20.39 33.71
CA VAL A 471 24.87 -19.84 32.52
C VAL A 471 23.91 -20.04 31.36
N ASP A 472 23.48 -18.94 30.76
CA ASP A 472 22.57 -18.91 29.61
C ASP A 472 23.31 -19.31 28.31
N GLU A 473 22.57 -19.57 27.22
CA GLU A 473 23.10 -19.90 25.89
C GLU A 473 24.06 -18.82 25.34
N ASP A 474 23.88 -17.56 25.76
CA ASP A 474 24.74 -16.41 25.45
C ASP A 474 25.98 -16.29 26.38
N GLU A 475 26.34 -17.33 27.14
CA GLU A 475 27.43 -17.38 28.14
C GLU A 475 27.30 -16.35 29.30
N GLN A 476 26.13 -15.75 29.48
CA GLN A 476 25.86 -14.82 30.57
C GLN A 476 25.57 -15.56 31.88
N ARG A 477 26.18 -15.08 32.97
CA ARG A 477 26.02 -15.67 34.30
C ARG A 477 24.90 -14.99 35.07
N TRP A 478 23.84 -15.73 35.34
CA TRP A 478 22.70 -15.29 36.15
C TRP A 478 22.82 -15.81 37.57
N ARG A 479 22.51 -14.95 38.55
CA ARG A 479 22.52 -15.30 39.98
C ARG A 479 21.10 -15.24 40.53
N PHE A 480 20.59 -16.38 40.96
CA PHE A 480 19.27 -16.51 41.57
C PHE A 480 19.39 -16.71 43.08
N ASN A 481 18.51 -16.05 43.83
CA ASN A 481 18.45 -16.11 45.29
C ASN A 481 17.08 -16.65 45.68
N LEU A 482 17.00 -17.97 45.88
CA LEU A 482 15.75 -18.72 46.03
C LEU A 482 15.50 -19.08 47.50
N PRO A 483 14.23 -19.07 47.96
CA PRO A 483 13.89 -19.54 49.30
C PRO A 483 14.04 -21.07 49.39
N TYR A 484 14.33 -21.59 50.58
CA TYR A 484 14.40 -23.03 50.78
C TYR A 484 13.00 -23.65 50.78
N VAL A 485 12.85 -24.69 49.95
CA VAL A 485 11.64 -25.51 49.84
C VAL A 485 12.08 -26.94 49.64
N GLY A 486 11.62 -27.86 50.49
CA GLY A 486 11.84 -29.29 50.31
C GLY A 486 10.66 -29.92 49.58
N LEU A 487 10.77 -30.11 48.27
CA LEU A 487 9.72 -30.76 47.48
C LEU A 487 9.77 -32.27 47.71
N ASP A 488 8.66 -32.84 48.18
CA ASP A 488 8.53 -34.28 48.47
C ASP A 488 7.48 -34.93 47.55
N HIS A 489 7.80 -36.12 47.05
CA HIS A 489 6.95 -36.85 46.10
C HIS A 489 5.59 -37.21 46.70
N GLU A 490 5.54 -37.63 47.97
CA GLU A 490 4.29 -38.07 48.62
C GLU A 490 3.28 -36.92 48.76
N ALA A 491 3.75 -35.68 48.90
CA ALA A 491 2.90 -34.50 49.02
C ALA A 491 2.37 -34.00 47.67
N LEU A 492 3.08 -34.27 46.56
CA LEU A 492 2.78 -33.74 45.23
C LEU A 492 1.97 -34.68 44.33
N LYS A 493 1.86 -35.97 44.70
CA LYS A 493 1.30 -37.02 43.84
C LYS A 493 -0.23 -36.98 43.68
N ASP A 494 -0.95 -36.49 44.68
CA ASP A 494 -2.41 -36.52 44.74
C ASP A 494 -3.07 -35.15 44.42
N ILE A 495 -2.29 -34.20 43.90
CA ILE A 495 -2.76 -32.85 43.54
C ILE A 495 -3.21 -32.86 42.09
N ASP A 496 -4.44 -32.41 41.85
CA ASP A 496 -4.97 -32.17 40.52
C ASP A 496 -4.47 -30.79 40.08
N TRP A 497 -3.45 -30.76 39.23
CA TRP A 497 -2.83 -29.53 38.77
C TRP A 497 -3.78 -28.84 37.77
N GLU A 498 -4.45 -27.75 38.20
CA GLU A 498 -5.19 -26.88 37.27
C GLU A 498 -4.18 -26.19 36.35
N LEU A 499 -4.15 -26.60 35.08
CA LEU A 499 -3.22 -26.10 34.05
C LEU A 499 -3.67 -24.76 33.46
#